data_AF-A0A964JDD7-F1
#
_entry.id   AF-A0A964JDD7-F1
#
_cell.length_a   1.000
_cell.length_b   1.000
_cell.length_c   1.000
_cell.angle_alpha   90.00
_cell.angle_beta   90.00
_cell.angle_gamma   90.00
#
_symmetry.space_group_name_H-M   'P 1'
#
loop_
_entity.id
_entity.type
_entity.pdbx_description
1 polymer ?
#
loop_
_entity_poly.entity_id
_entity_poly.type
_entity_poly.pdbx_seq_one_letter_code
_entity_poly.pdbx_strand_id
1 'polypeptide(L)'
;MPSAHYSRRKPANSGRGRLWPDELALASLLVFRLMHDIAASAGAVGNGIEMLREEAGAGDPTALDDLEFSARETLRRLEFFRLAFGAAGGLGVRQPLDEAREKTRAFFDGRKVKADWPAGASTDAPQPVVKLALNLLLLWAESLPRGGTVSVALDERWLGVTAAGNGATLSDEKKAALAGSPTALNARLVQAYYAGALARSLGVTIGNETMTDRLMLSAALPMG
;
A
#
# COMPACT_ATOMS: atom_id res chain seq x y z
N MET A 1 65.05 2.36 17.37
CA MET A 1 64.50 1.75 16.13
C MET A 1 63.36 0.84 16.54
N PRO A 2 62.17 0.93 15.91
CA PRO A 2 61.03 1.61 16.53
C PRO A 2 59.93 0.70 17.10
N SER A 3 59.21 1.29 18.06
CA SER A 3 57.98 0.86 18.70
C SER A 3 56.84 0.65 17.69
N ALA A 4 56.31 -0.57 17.60
CA ALA A 4 55.11 -0.85 16.84
C ALA A 4 53.86 -0.48 17.67
N HIS A 5 53.41 0.77 17.54
CA HIS A 5 52.06 1.16 17.91
C HIS A 5 51.07 0.43 17.00
N TYR A 6 50.59 -0.74 17.44
CA TYR A 6 49.40 -1.35 16.85
C TYR A 6 48.17 -0.57 17.35
N SER A 7 47.90 0.55 16.67
CA SER A 7 46.65 1.29 16.82
C SER A 7 45.50 0.36 16.42
N ARG A 8 44.88 -0.27 17.41
CA ARG A 8 43.56 -0.89 17.25
C ARG A 8 42.60 0.23 16.84
N ARG A 9 42.33 0.36 15.55
CA ARG A 9 41.16 1.11 15.08
C ARG A 9 39.94 0.55 15.81
N LYS A 10 39.29 1.38 16.63
CA LYS A 10 37.95 1.10 17.13
C LYS A 10 37.06 0.77 15.93
N PRO A 11 36.30 -0.35 15.93
CA PRO A 11 35.22 -0.48 14.96
C PRO A 11 34.26 0.69 15.15
N ALA A 12 33.92 1.34 14.04
CA ALA A 12 32.96 2.43 14.03
C ALA A 12 31.63 1.92 14.58
N ASN A 13 31.26 2.45 15.74
CA ASN A 13 29.96 2.21 16.35
C ASN A 13 28.89 2.93 15.50
N SER A 14 27.98 2.17 14.89
CA SER A 14 26.58 2.59 14.82
C SER A 14 25.66 1.38 14.93
N GLY A 15 25.96 0.53 15.92
CA GLY A 15 25.03 -0.45 16.45
C GLY A 15 23.93 0.24 17.26
N ARG A 16 23.04 1.00 16.61
CA ARG A 16 21.65 1.00 17.08
C ARG A 16 21.11 -0.35 16.65
N GLY A 17 21.20 -1.30 17.59
CA GLY A 17 20.79 -2.68 17.39
C GLY A 17 19.42 -2.72 16.72
N ARG A 18 19.35 -3.30 15.53
CA ARG A 18 18.07 -3.78 15.03
C ARG A 18 17.62 -4.82 16.03
N LEU A 19 16.57 -4.51 16.78
CA LEU A 19 16.00 -5.39 17.81
C LEU A 19 15.53 -6.73 17.22
N TRP A 20 15.34 -6.80 15.89
CA TRP A 20 14.93 -7.99 15.15
C TRP A 20 15.62 -8.09 13.77
N PRO A 21 15.73 -9.30 13.19
CA PRO A 21 16.06 -9.52 11.78
C PRO A 21 15.25 -8.63 10.83
N ASP A 22 15.83 -8.28 9.68
CA ASP A 22 15.22 -7.34 8.72
C ASP A 22 13.83 -7.80 8.25
N GLU A 23 13.61 -9.10 8.08
CA GLU A 23 12.33 -9.71 7.73
C GLU A 23 11.27 -9.55 8.82
N LEU A 24 11.65 -9.75 10.09
CA LEU A 24 10.76 -9.57 11.24
C LEU A 24 10.43 -8.08 11.46
N ALA A 25 11.40 -7.19 11.22
CA ALA A 25 11.18 -5.76 11.27
C ALA A 25 10.23 -5.30 10.16
N LEU A 26 10.40 -5.80 8.94
CA LEU A 26 9.49 -5.54 7.82
C LEU A 26 8.07 -6.03 8.14
N ALA A 27 7.92 -7.27 8.61
CA ALA A 27 6.63 -7.84 8.98
C ALA A 27 5.95 -7.01 10.08
N SER A 28 6.70 -6.62 11.12
CA SER A 28 6.18 -5.80 12.22
C SER A 28 5.71 -4.42 11.75
N LEU A 29 6.49 -3.77 10.87
CA LEU A 29 6.12 -2.47 10.30
C LEU A 29 4.89 -2.56 9.40
N LEU A 30 4.76 -3.62 8.58
CA LEU A 30 3.58 -3.87 7.76
C LEU A 30 2.34 -4.09 8.62
N VAL A 31 2.43 -4.96 9.63
CA VAL A 31 1.32 -5.21 10.57
C VAL A 31 0.91 -3.90 11.26
N PHE A 32 1.87 -3.13 11.76
CA PHE A 32 1.59 -1.84 12.40
C PHE A 32 0.89 -0.87 11.44
N ARG A 33 1.37 -0.73 10.20
CA ARG A 33 0.75 0.12 9.18
C ARG A 33 -0.70 -0.30 8.89
N LEU A 34 -0.95 -1.60 8.70
CA LEU A 34 -2.29 -2.12 8.42
C LEU A 34 -3.24 -1.91 9.61
N MET A 35 -2.78 -2.18 10.83
CA MET A 35 -3.58 -1.96 12.04
C MET A 35 -3.92 -0.48 12.22
N HIS A 36 -2.94 0.41 12.01
CA HIS A 36 -3.16 1.86 12.05
C HIS A 36 -4.24 2.31 11.05
N ASP A 37 -4.21 1.80 9.82
CA ASP A 37 -5.13 2.22 8.76
C ASP A 37 -6.56 1.69 8.95
N ILE A 38 -6.73 0.60 9.69
CA ILE A 38 -8.03 0.02 10.05
C ILE A 38 -8.59 0.64 11.34
N ALA A 39 -7.71 1.05 12.27
CA ALA A 39 -8.10 1.46 13.62
C ALA A 39 -9.17 2.57 13.63
N ALA A 40 -9.07 3.55 12.73
CA ALA A 40 -10.02 4.66 12.67
C ALA A 40 -11.45 4.21 12.32
N SER A 41 -11.62 3.40 11.27
CA SER A 41 -12.96 2.93 10.86
C SER A 41 -13.52 1.89 11.84
N ALA A 42 -12.65 1.07 12.44
CA ALA A 42 -13.06 0.13 13.49
C ALA A 42 -13.48 0.84 14.80
N GLY A 43 -12.79 1.91 15.18
CA GLY A 43 -13.14 2.73 16.34
C GLY A 43 -14.49 3.42 16.17
N ALA A 44 -14.80 3.91 14.97
CA ALA A 44 -16.09 4.53 14.66
C ALA A 44 -17.28 3.56 14.83
N VAL A 45 -17.09 2.26 14.55
CA VAL A 45 -18.09 1.22 14.85
C VAL A 45 -18.35 1.12 16.36
N GLY A 46 -17.29 1.15 17.18
CA GLY A 46 -17.42 1.12 18.64
C GLY A 46 -18.21 2.31 19.17
N ASN A 47 -17.86 3.51 18.71
CA ASN A 47 -18.55 4.75 19.08
C ASN A 47 -20.05 4.71 18.72
N GLY A 48 -20.39 4.21 17.54
CA GLY A 48 -21.80 4.06 17.13
C GLY A 48 -22.58 3.09 18.03
N ILE A 49 -21.95 2.00 18.49
CA ILE A 49 -22.57 1.08 19.45
C ILE A 49 -22.80 1.74 20.82
N GLU A 50 -21.86 2.56 21.28
CA GLU A 50 -22.00 3.30 22.54
C GLU A 50 -23.15 4.31 22.47
N MET A 51 -23.26 5.08 21.38
CA MET A 51 -24.37 6.03 21.16
C MET A 51 -25.74 5.33 21.21
N LEU A 52 -25.88 4.19 20.53
CA LEU A 52 -27.12 3.40 20.56
C LEU A 52 -27.49 2.86 21.95
N ARG A 53 -26.52 2.72 22.87
CA ARG A 53 -26.76 2.27 24.25
C ARG A 53 -27.14 3.41 25.18
N GLU A 54 -26.63 4.61 24.94
CA GLU A 54 -26.90 5.80 25.76
C GLU A 54 -28.28 6.39 25.46
N GLU A 55 -28.84 6.10 24.29
CA GLU A 55 -30.17 6.54 23.90
C GLU A 55 -31.28 5.74 24.59
N ALA A 56 -31.96 6.37 25.55
CA ALA A 56 -33.19 5.87 26.12
C ALA A 56 -34.38 6.11 25.17
N GLY A 57 -34.63 5.21 24.21
CA GLY A 57 -35.77 5.31 23.29
C GLY A 57 -35.70 4.42 22.06
N ALA A 58 -36.52 4.72 21.04
CA ALA A 58 -36.35 4.16 19.70
C ALA A 58 -35.12 4.84 19.08
N GLY A 59 -33.97 4.19 19.12
CA GLY A 59 -32.65 4.77 18.80
C GLY A 59 -32.61 5.66 17.57
N ASP A 60 -31.72 6.65 17.59
CA ASP A 60 -31.50 7.63 16.54
C ASP A 60 -31.13 6.91 15.24
N PRO A 61 -31.97 7.03 14.19
CA PRO A 61 -31.69 6.47 12.89
C PRO A 61 -30.32 6.87 12.34
N THR A 62 -29.81 8.06 12.71
CA THR A 62 -28.49 8.53 12.26
C THR A 62 -27.34 7.73 12.88
N ALA A 63 -27.47 7.28 14.14
CA ALA A 63 -26.47 6.43 14.79
C ALA A 63 -26.38 5.03 14.13
N LEU A 64 -27.52 4.49 13.67
CA LEU A 64 -27.54 3.24 12.90
C LEU A 64 -26.90 3.41 11.52
N ASP A 65 -27.19 4.50 10.82
CA ASP A 65 -26.61 4.80 9.50
C ASP A 65 -25.08 4.99 9.59
N ASP A 66 -24.59 5.71 10.61
CA ASP A 66 -23.16 5.93 10.85
C ASP A 66 -22.43 4.64 11.23
N LEU A 67 -23.08 3.77 12.02
CA LEU A 67 -22.58 2.44 12.36
C LEU A 67 -22.46 1.56 11.12
N GLU A 68 -23.50 1.52 10.28
CA GLU A 68 -23.50 0.74 9.03
C GLU A 68 -22.41 1.24 8.08
N PHE A 69 -22.29 2.56 7.92
CA PHE A 69 -21.24 3.19 7.12
C PHE A 69 -19.84 2.78 7.61
N SER A 70 -19.59 2.89 8.92
CA SER A 70 -18.29 2.58 9.52
C SER A 70 -17.93 1.09 9.41
N ALA A 71 -18.92 0.20 9.58
CA ALA A 71 -18.74 -1.24 9.42
C ALA A 71 -18.40 -1.60 7.97
N ARG A 72 -19.15 -1.03 7.01
CA ARG A 72 -18.91 -1.23 5.58
C ARG A 72 -17.53 -0.71 5.16
N GLU A 73 -17.12 0.44 5.67
CA GLU A 73 -15.84 1.07 5.36
C GLU A 73 -14.66 0.31 6.00
N THR A 74 -14.88 -0.37 7.13
CA THR A 74 -13.93 -1.33 7.71
C THR A 74 -13.81 -2.59 6.85
N LEU A 75 -14.93 -3.17 6.42
CA LEU A 75 -14.91 -4.37 5.57
C LEU A 75 -14.22 -4.10 4.23
N ARG A 76 -14.53 -2.99 3.56
CA ARG A 76 -13.88 -2.56 2.31
C ARG A 76 -12.36 -2.47 2.43
N ARG A 77 -11.85 -1.93 3.55
CA ARG A 77 -10.40 -1.91 3.85
C ARG A 77 -9.83 -3.31 4.00
N LEU A 78 -10.48 -4.16 4.79
CA LEU A 78 -10.00 -5.51 5.07
C LEU A 78 -9.93 -6.35 3.79
N GLU A 79 -10.96 -6.29 2.95
CA GLU A 79 -11.01 -7.00 1.66
C GLU A 79 -9.89 -6.52 0.73
N PHE A 80 -9.71 -5.21 0.60
CA PHE A 80 -8.63 -4.64 -0.21
C PHE A 80 -7.24 -5.03 0.33
N PHE A 81 -7.00 -4.89 1.64
CA PHE A 81 -5.71 -5.21 2.26
C PHE A 81 -5.40 -6.71 2.18
N ARG A 82 -6.41 -7.58 2.27
CA ARG A 82 -6.24 -9.01 2.05
C ARG A 82 -5.70 -9.30 0.65
N LEU A 83 -6.19 -8.63 -0.39
CA LEU A 83 -5.67 -8.79 -1.75
C LEU A 83 -4.28 -8.17 -1.92
N ALA A 84 -4.06 -6.97 -1.38
CA ALA A 84 -2.83 -6.21 -1.56
C ALA A 84 -1.63 -6.77 -0.79
N PHE A 85 -1.85 -7.34 0.40
CA PHE A 85 -0.78 -7.77 1.32
C PHE A 85 -0.86 -9.25 1.71
N GLY A 86 -2.04 -9.88 1.61
CA GLY A 86 -2.25 -11.25 2.09
C GLY A 86 -1.56 -12.30 1.21
N ALA A 87 -1.10 -13.39 1.82
CA ALA A 87 -0.49 -14.52 1.12
C ALA A 87 -1.52 -15.63 0.88
N ALA A 88 -2.49 -15.41 0.00
CA ALA A 88 -3.43 -16.45 -0.41
C ALA A 88 -2.76 -17.36 -1.46
N GLY A 89 -1.89 -18.26 -1.03
CA GLY A 89 -1.37 -19.37 -1.83
C GLY A 89 0.04 -19.18 -2.41
N GLY A 90 0.62 -20.32 -2.82
CA GLY A 90 2.03 -20.46 -3.21
C GLY A 90 2.35 -20.00 -4.62
N LEU A 91 3.47 -20.49 -5.15
CA LEU A 91 3.91 -20.19 -6.52
C LEU A 91 2.83 -20.60 -7.53
N GLY A 92 2.55 -19.74 -8.50
CA GLY A 92 1.61 -20.02 -9.60
C GLY A 92 0.14 -19.62 -9.35
N VAL A 93 -0.20 -19.04 -8.19
CA VAL A 93 -1.56 -18.53 -7.97
C VAL A 93 -1.86 -17.35 -8.88
N ARG A 94 -2.99 -17.44 -9.58
CA ARG A 94 -3.57 -16.36 -10.37
C ARG A 94 -4.75 -15.75 -9.62
N GLN A 95 -4.90 -14.43 -9.75
CA GLN A 95 -5.93 -13.64 -9.10
C GLN A 95 -6.93 -13.16 -10.15
N PRO A 96 -8.23 -13.45 -9.98
CA PRO A 96 -9.29 -12.88 -10.82
C PRO A 96 -9.25 -11.36 -10.82
N LEU A 97 -9.23 -10.75 -12.00
CA LEU A 97 -9.14 -9.29 -12.14
C LEU A 97 -10.47 -8.60 -11.84
N ASP A 98 -11.61 -9.27 -12.02
CA ASP A 98 -12.92 -8.71 -11.67
C ASP A 98 -13.06 -8.50 -10.16
N GLU A 99 -12.64 -9.49 -9.35
CA GLU A 99 -12.58 -9.35 -7.89
C GLU A 99 -11.64 -8.20 -7.48
N ALA A 100 -10.43 -8.15 -8.06
CA ALA A 100 -9.48 -7.07 -7.77
C ALA A 100 -10.04 -5.68 -8.13
N ARG A 101 -10.73 -5.56 -9.27
CA ARG A 101 -11.42 -4.33 -9.71
C ARG A 101 -12.55 -3.95 -8.77
N GLU A 102 -13.40 -4.91 -8.38
CA GLU A 102 -14.50 -4.70 -7.44
C GLU A 102 -13.99 -4.18 -6.09
N LYS A 103 -13.02 -4.87 -5.48
CA LYS A 103 -12.48 -4.48 -4.17
C LYS A 103 -11.71 -3.16 -4.23
N THR A 104 -11.03 -2.89 -5.34
CA THR A 104 -10.41 -1.57 -5.56
C THR A 104 -11.45 -0.46 -5.63
N ARG A 105 -12.51 -0.64 -6.42
CA ARG A 105 -13.59 0.35 -6.53
C ARG A 105 -14.26 0.59 -5.17
N ALA A 106 -14.56 -0.48 -4.44
CA ALA A 106 -15.17 -0.39 -3.12
C ALA A 106 -14.25 0.32 -2.11
N PHE A 107 -12.93 0.09 -2.16
CA PHE A 107 -11.97 0.77 -1.29
C PHE A 107 -11.87 2.28 -1.55
N PHE A 108 -11.96 2.72 -2.81
CA PHE A 108 -11.88 4.14 -3.18
C PHE A 108 -13.23 4.87 -3.17
N ASP A 109 -14.33 4.17 -2.95
CA ASP A 109 -15.68 4.73 -2.90
C ASP A 109 -15.80 5.82 -1.81
N GLY A 110 -16.43 6.95 -2.15
CA GLY A 110 -16.56 8.10 -1.25
C GLY A 110 -15.26 8.86 -0.89
N ARG A 111 -14.11 8.50 -1.46
CA ARG A 111 -12.82 9.16 -1.17
C ARG A 111 -12.50 10.30 -2.15
N LYS A 112 -11.59 11.19 -1.75
CA LYS A 112 -11.09 12.29 -2.60
C LYS A 112 -10.32 11.80 -3.84
N VAL A 113 -9.71 10.63 -3.73
CA VAL A 113 -9.04 9.95 -4.85
C VAL A 113 -9.98 8.87 -5.38
N LYS A 114 -10.19 8.84 -6.69
CA LYS A 114 -10.97 7.81 -7.38
C LYS A 114 -10.05 6.80 -8.04
N ALA A 115 -10.49 5.55 -8.13
CA ALA A 115 -9.78 4.53 -8.89
C ALA A 115 -10.48 4.28 -10.23
N ASP A 116 -9.67 4.24 -11.29
CA ASP A 116 -10.07 3.90 -12.65
C ASP A 116 -9.33 2.62 -13.09
N TRP A 117 -10.06 1.52 -13.14
CA TRP A 117 -9.51 0.24 -13.60
C TRP A 117 -10.50 -0.38 -14.58
N PRO A 118 -10.34 -0.10 -15.88
CA PRO A 118 -11.26 -0.60 -16.89
C PRO A 118 -11.15 -2.13 -17.07
N ALA A 119 -12.22 -2.69 -17.66
CA ALA A 119 -12.19 -4.06 -18.16
C ALA A 119 -11.14 -4.18 -19.27
N GLY A 120 -10.29 -5.20 -19.18
CA GLY A 120 -9.28 -5.55 -20.18
C GLY A 120 -9.56 -6.93 -20.78
N ALA A 121 -8.72 -7.36 -21.73
CA ALA A 121 -8.86 -8.66 -22.37
C ALA A 121 -8.55 -9.85 -21.42
N SER A 122 -7.64 -9.64 -20.45
CA SER A 122 -7.29 -10.67 -19.46
C SER A 122 -8.35 -10.75 -18.36
N THR A 123 -8.69 -11.98 -17.96
CA THR A 123 -9.64 -12.28 -16.87
C THR A 123 -8.95 -12.47 -15.51
N ASP A 124 -7.67 -12.84 -15.52
CA ASP A 124 -6.84 -13.03 -14.34
C ASP A 124 -5.39 -12.58 -14.59
N ALA A 125 -4.61 -12.46 -13.53
CA ALA A 125 -3.17 -12.19 -13.60
C ALA A 125 -2.42 -12.91 -12.46
N PRO A 126 -1.10 -13.14 -12.57
CA PRO A 126 -0.33 -13.69 -11.45
C PRO A 126 -0.51 -12.85 -10.18
N GLN A 127 -0.73 -13.50 -9.03
CA GLN A 127 -1.02 -12.80 -7.78
C GLN A 127 0.02 -11.72 -7.42
N PRO A 128 1.35 -11.93 -7.60
CA PRO A 128 2.33 -10.88 -7.33
C PRO A 128 2.13 -9.62 -8.18
N VAL A 129 1.66 -9.76 -9.42
CA VAL A 129 1.37 -8.63 -10.33
C VAL A 129 0.17 -7.84 -9.82
N VAL A 130 -0.91 -8.51 -9.40
CA VAL A 130 -2.07 -7.84 -8.82
C VAL A 130 -1.71 -7.15 -7.51
N LYS A 131 -0.93 -7.79 -6.63
CA LYS A 131 -0.41 -7.18 -5.40
C LYS A 131 0.40 -5.92 -5.68
N LEU A 132 1.28 -5.95 -6.69
CA LEU A 132 2.04 -4.79 -7.10
C LEU A 132 1.11 -3.66 -7.56
N ALA A 133 0.14 -3.95 -8.43
CA ALA A 133 -0.83 -2.96 -8.90
C ALA A 133 -1.58 -2.29 -7.74
N LEU A 134 -2.12 -3.09 -6.80
CA LEU A 134 -2.85 -2.59 -5.63
C LEU A 134 -1.97 -1.73 -4.71
N ASN A 135 -0.71 -2.11 -4.50
CA ASN A 135 0.22 -1.34 -3.70
C ASN A 135 0.66 -0.03 -4.38
N LEU A 136 0.81 -0.05 -5.70
CA LEU A 136 1.08 1.19 -6.45
C LEU A 136 -0.12 2.14 -6.39
N LEU A 137 -1.35 1.64 -6.45
CA LEU A 137 -2.56 2.44 -6.24
C LEU A 137 -2.58 3.13 -4.87
N LEU A 138 -2.23 2.42 -3.79
CA LEU A 138 -2.12 3.01 -2.46
C LEU A 138 -1.06 4.13 -2.42
N LEU A 139 0.14 3.85 -2.94
CA LEU A 139 1.25 4.80 -2.95
C LEU A 139 0.89 6.08 -3.72
N TRP A 140 0.22 5.90 -4.85
CA TRP A 140 -0.27 6.98 -5.71
C TRP A 140 -1.39 7.78 -5.10
N ALA A 141 -2.36 7.14 -4.47
CA ALA A 141 -3.42 7.84 -3.75
C ALA A 141 -2.85 8.75 -2.66
N GLU A 142 -1.84 8.29 -1.91
CA GLU A 142 -1.14 9.10 -0.91
C GLU A 142 -0.31 10.24 -1.51
N SER A 143 -0.04 10.20 -2.81
CA SER A 143 0.72 11.22 -3.54
C SER A 143 -0.19 12.29 -4.15
N LEU A 144 -1.51 12.22 -3.92
CA LEU A 144 -2.54 13.14 -4.41
C LEU A 144 -3.19 13.93 -3.26
N PRO A 145 -2.51 14.94 -2.68
CA PRO A 145 -2.98 15.64 -1.48
C PRO A 145 -4.32 16.37 -1.67
N ARG A 146 -4.66 16.74 -2.91
CA ARG A 146 -5.91 17.43 -3.27
C ARG A 146 -6.94 16.51 -3.91
N GLY A 147 -6.72 15.19 -3.87
CA GLY A 147 -7.53 14.22 -4.61
C GLY A 147 -7.14 14.13 -6.08
N GLY A 148 -7.90 13.34 -6.84
CA GLY A 148 -7.60 13.05 -8.25
C GLY A 148 -8.04 11.66 -8.65
N THR A 149 -7.40 11.12 -9.68
CA THR A 149 -7.66 9.75 -10.17
C THR A 149 -6.37 8.96 -10.20
N VAL A 150 -6.44 7.72 -9.71
CA VAL A 150 -5.42 6.70 -9.94
C VAL A 150 -5.95 5.69 -10.94
N SER A 151 -5.15 5.33 -11.93
CA SER A 151 -5.58 4.40 -12.98
C SER A 151 -4.69 3.17 -13.04
N VAL A 152 -5.28 2.02 -13.37
CA VAL A 152 -4.55 0.79 -13.69
C VAL A 152 -4.80 0.43 -15.14
N ALA A 153 -3.72 0.14 -15.85
CA ALA A 153 -3.76 -0.52 -17.13
C ALA A 153 -2.89 -1.78 -17.04
N LEU A 154 -3.51 -2.95 -17.23
CA LEU A 154 -2.88 -4.24 -17.04
C LEU A 154 -3.26 -5.16 -18.21
N ASP A 155 -2.23 -5.71 -18.84
CA ASP A 155 -2.33 -6.84 -19.77
C ASP A 155 -1.30 -7.92 -19.40
N GLU A 156 -1.13 -8.94 -20.25
CA GLU A 156 -0.21 -10.04 -20.00
C GLU A 156 1.28 -9.64 -19.98
N ARG A 157 1.63 -8.53 -20.62
CA ARG A 157 3.02 -8.09 -20.85
C ARG A 157 3.37 -6.82 -20.10
N TRP A 158 2.37 -6.09 -19.61
CA TRP A 158 2.57 -4.76 -19.08
C TRP A 158 1.62 -4.43 -17.94
N LEU A 159 2.17 -3.78 -16.91
CA LEU A 159 1.45 -3.13 -15.84
C LEU A 159 1.81 -1.63 -15.85
N GLY A 160 0.80 -0.78 -16.02
CA GLY A 160 0.88 0.65 -15.79
C GLY A 160 -0.03 1.05 -14.65
N VAL A 161 0.50 1.84 -13.72
CA VAL A 161 -0.28 2.51 -12.69
C VAL A 161 0.04 3.99 -12.71
N THR A 162 -0.97 4.81 -12.92
CA THR A 162 -0.84 6.28 -13.03
C THR A 162 -1.62 6.98 -11.93
N ALA A 163 -1.22 8.21 -11.64
CA ALA A 163 -1.92 9.13 -10.76
C ALA A 163 -2.02 10.49 -11.47
N ALA A 164 -3.19 11.09 -11.46
CA ALA A 164 -3.42 12.43 -12.00
C ALA A 164 -4.21 13.27 -10.99
N GLY A 165 -3.66 14.42 -10.61
CA GLY A 165 -4.29 15.34 -9.68
C GLY A 165 -3.41 16.53 -9.35
N ASN A 166 -4.04 17.64 -8.97
CA ASN A 166 -3.35 18.90 -8.67
C ASN A 166 -2.39 18.73 -7.49
N GLY A 167 -1.11 19.03 -7.71
CA GLY A 167 -0.06 18.90 -6.71
C GLY A 167 0.38 17.44 -6.48
N ALA A 168 0.19 16.57 -7.49
CA ALA A 168 0.69 15.20 -7.45
C ALA A 168 2.20 15.19 -7.21
N THR A 169 2.65 14.57 -6.12
CA THR A 169 4.07 14.49 -5.78
C THR A 169 4.39 13.28 -4.92
N LEU A 170 5.52 12.63 -5.23
CA LEU A 170 6.09 11.55 -4.42
C LEU A 170 7.34 12.07 -3.72
N SER A 171 7.38 11.95 -2.39
CA SER A 171 8.55 12.40 -1.61
C SER A 171 9.80 11.57 -1.93
N ASP A 172 10.97 12.17 -1.76
CA ASP A 172 12.24 11.50 -2.06
C ASP A 172 12.49 10.29 -1.16
N GLU A 173 12.02 10.32 0.09
CA GLU A 173 12.07 9.15 0.98
C GLU A 173 11.22 7.99 0.46
N LYS A 174 10.04 8.27 -0.10
CA LYS A 174 9.18 7.23 -0.70
C LYS A 174 9.79 6.71 -1.99
N LYS A 175 10.41 7.56 -2.82
CA LYS A 175 11.20 7.13 -3.99
C LYS A 175 12.35 6.21 -3.58
N ALA A 176 13.11 6.59 -2.54
CA ALA A 176 14.20 5.78 -2.03
C ALA A 176 13.72 4.44 -1.44
N ALA A 177 12.60 4.44 -0.71
CA ALA A 177 11.98 3.23 -0.21
C ALA A 177 11.54 2.30 -1.35
N LEU A 178 10.87 2.84 -2.36
CA LEU A 178 10.44 2.12 -3.57
C LEU A 178 11.64 1.53 -4.34
N ALA A 179 12.75 2.28 -4.44
CA ALA A 179 14.00 1.79 -5.01
C ALA A 179 14.71 0.71 -4.16
N GLY A 180 14.26 0.49 -2.91
CA GLY A 180 14.85 -0.50 -2.00
C GLY A 180 16.03 0.01 -1.18
N SER A 181 16.30 1.32 -1.21
CA SER A 181 17.42 1.96 -0.51
C SER A 181 16.97 3.09 0.44
N PRO A 182 16.00 2.88 1.35
CA PRO A 182 15.63 3.91 2.31
C PRO A 182 16.76 4.12 3.33
N THR A 183 17.00 5.37 3.73
CA THR A 183 17.95 5.69 4.82
C THR A 183 17.56 5.01 6.13
N ALA A 184 16.26 4.98 6.44
CA ALA A 184 15.69 4.25 7.57
C ALA A 184 14.27 3.80 7.22
N LEU A 185 13.96 2.52 7.44
CA LEU A 185 12.61 2.00 7.23
C LEU A 185 11.73 2.26 8.46
N ASN A 186 10.52 2.75 8.25
CA ASN A 186 9.53 3.04 9.29
C ASN A 186 8.11 2.78 8.77
N ALA A 187 7.10 2.92 9.63
CA ALA A 187 5.70 2.64 9.31
C ALA A 187 5.14 3.44 8.11
N ARG A 188 5.67 4.64 7.85
CA ARG A 188 5.25 5.48 6.71
C ARG A 188 5.88 5.02 5.40
N LEU A 189 7.09 4.48 5.44
CA LEU A 189 7.85 4.07 4.24
C LEU A 189 7.69 2.58 3.90
N VAL A 190 7.23 1.77 4.84
CA VAL A 190 7.16 0.30 4.69
C VAL A 190 6.30 -0.14 3.51
N GLN A 191 5.21 0.56 3.24
CA GLN A 191 4.32 0.25 2.12
C GLN A 191 5.00 0.50 0.77
N ALA A 192 5.70 1.64 0.61
CA ALA A 192 6.47 1.96 -0.58
C ALA A 192 7.63 0.95 -0.78
N TYR A 193 8.31 0.59 0.32
CA TYR A 193 9.37 -0.42 0.28
C TYR A 193 8.85 -1.79 -0.15
N TYR A 194 7.69 -2.21 0.36
CA TYR A 194 7.03 -3.47 -0.02
C TYR A 194 6.64 -3.49 -1.50
N ALA A 195 6.05 -2.40 -2.02
CA ALA A 195 5.76 -2.27 -3.45
C ALA A 195 7.03 -2.40 -4.31
N GLY A 196 8.14 -1.78 -3.87
CA GLY A 196 9.44 -1.88 -4.52
C GLY A 196 10.02 -3.30 -4.50
N ALA A 197 9.88 -3.99 -3.37
CA ALA A 197 10.31 -5.38 -3.22
C ALA A 197 9.51 -6.33 -4.13
N LEU A 198 8.20 -6.13 -4.27
CA LEU A 198 7.35 -6.85 -5.22
C LEU A 198 7.78 -6.62 -6.67
N ALA A 199 8.07 -5.38 -7.06
CA ALA A 199 8.54 -5.10 -8.41
C ALA A 199 9.89 -5.79 -8.68
N ARG A 200 10.84 -5.70 -7.75
CA ARG A 200 12.13 -6.39 -7.87
C ARG A 200 12.00 -7.91 -7.97
N SER A 201 11.09 -8.52 -7.19
CA SER A 201 10.86 -9.98 -7.27
C SER A 201 10.23 -10.41 -8.58
N LEU A 202 9.54 -9.50 -9.27
CA LEU A 202 9.00 -9.69 -10.62
C LEU A 202 9.99 -9.30 -11.73
N GLY A 203 11.23 -8.89 -11.41
CA GLY A 203 12.19 -8.39 -12.41
C GLY A 203 11.76 -7.09 -13.08
N VAL A 204 10.85 -6.34 -12.45
CA VAL A 204 10.26 -5.11 -12.95
C VAL A 204 11.05 -3.89 -12.46
N THR A 205 11.36 -2.98 -13.40
CA THR A 205 11.87 -1.65 -13.05
C THR A 205 10.71 -0.67 -12.91
N ILE A 206 10.73 0.08 -11.82
CA ILE A 206 9.78 1.14 -11.52
C ILE A 206 10.34 2.46 -12.06
N GLY A 207 9.85 2.94 -13.20
CA GLY A 207 10.20 4.25 -13.76
C GLY A 207 9.22 5.34 -13.32
N ASN A 208 9.68 6.40 -12.65
CA ASN A 208 8.85 7.53 -12.24
C ASN A 208 8.98 8.68 -13.24
N GLU A 209 7.95 8.86 -14.06
CA GLU A 209 7.81 10.06 -14.88
C GLU A 209 6.88 11.04 -14.16
N THR A 210 7.42 12.18 -13.76
CA THR A 210 6.65 13.31 -13.24
C THR A 210 6.51 14.33 -14.35
N MET A 211 5.33 14.38 -14.97
CA MET A 211 4.89 15.51 -15.78
C MET A 211 3.93 16.34 -14.92
N THR A 212 3.78 17.63 -15.18
CA THR A 212 2.94 18.52 -14.36
C THR A 212 1.59 17.87 -13.98
N ASP A 213 1.38 17.65 -12.67
CA ASP A 213 0.19 16.99 -12.08
C ASP A 213 -0.09 15.53 -12.47
N ARG A 214 0.91 14.82 -13.00
CA ARG A 214 0.84 13.40 -13.35
C ARG A 214 2.07 12.63 -12.86
N LEU A 215 1.80 11.50 -12.20
CA LEU A 215 2.79 10.50 -11.84
C LEU A 215 2.49 9.21 -12.60
N MET A 216 3.50 8.61 -13.20
CA MET A 216 3.36 7.34 -13.89
C MET A 216 4.43 6.38 -13.41
N LEU A 217 4.00 5.16 -13.08
CA LEU A 217 4.86 3.99 -12.95
C LEU A 217 4.41 2.96 -13.97
N SER A 218 5.37 2.45 -14.72
CA SER A 218 5.14 1.39 -15.68
C SER A 218 6.16 0.27 -15.49
N ALA A 219 5.72 -0.92 -15.85
CA ALA A 219 6.39 -2.18 -15.57
C ALA A 219 6.18 -3.12 -16.75
N ALA A 220 7.27 -3.52 -17.42
CA ALA A 220 7.20 -4.67 -18.34
C ALA A 220 7.18 -5.96 -17.51
N LEU A 221 6.17 -6.80 -17.73
CA LEU A 221 6.05 -8.09 -17.05
C LEU A 221 6.95 -9.11 -17.76
N PRO A 222 7.67 -9.97 -17.01
CA PRO A 222 8.41 -11.07 -17.61
C PRO A 222 7.45 -11.97 -18.38
N MET A 223 7.82 -12.34 -19.62
CA MET A 223 7.11 -13.41 -20.30
C MET A 223 7.43 -14.71 -19.56
N GLY A 224 6.37 -15.44 -19.18
CA GLY A 224 6.48 -16.76 -18.57
C GLY A 224 7.11 -17.79 -19.49
#